data_AF-A0A2J8N299-F1
#
_entry.id   AF-A0A2J8N299-F1
#
_cell.length_a   1.000
_cell.length_b   1.000
_cell.length_c   1.000
_cell.angle_alpha   90.00
_cell.angle_beta   90.00
_cell.angle_gamma   90.00
#
_symmetry.space_group_name_H-M   'P 1'
#
loop_
_entity.id
_entity.type
_entity.pdbx_description
1 polymer ?
#
loop_
_entity_poly.entity_id
_entity_poly.type
_entity_poly.pdbx_seq_one_letter_code
_entity_poly.pdbx_strand_id
1 'polypeptide(L)'
;ASDYVGNRFPARNRRVSTPSSLLPTPCLSIAIFLEPEASQIKGEFVALIGALLAICCMIFLGFADDVLNLRWRHKLLLPTAASLPLLMVYFTNFGNTTIVVPKPFRPILGLHLDLGILYYVYMGLLAVFCTNAINILAGINGLEAGQSLVISASIIVFNLVELEGDCRDDHVFSLYFMIPFFFTTLGLLYHNWCSTSSTHCLSSCISSPALATAYPDSISRQANWR
;
A
#
# COMPACT_ATOMS: atom_id res chain seq x y z
N ALA A 1 -36.68 -4.97 52.78
CA ALA A 1 -36.65 -4.18 51.54
C ALA A 1 -35.25 -4.29 50.97
N SER A 2 -34.94 -4.92 49.84
CA SER A 2 -35.72 -5.61 48.81
C SER A 2 -34.77 -6.59 48.10
N ASP A 3 -35.30 -7.71 47.62
CA ASP A 3 -34.67 -8.53 46.57
C ASP A 3 -34.66 -7.79 45.22
N TYR A 4 -33.71 -8.13 44.33
CA TYR A 4 -33.89 -8.53 42.90
C TYR A 4 -32.58 -8.39 42.06
N VAL A 5 -31.99 -9.55 41.75
CA VAL A 5 -31.49 -10.05 40.44
C VAL A 5 -30.33 -9.35 39.68
N GLY A 6 -29.29 -10.14 39.33
CA GLY A 6 -28.44 -9.88 38.15
C GLY A 6 -27.07 -10.58 38.11
N ASN A 7 -27.04 -11.88 37.79
CA ASN A 7 -25.85 -12.72 37.64
C ASN A 7 -25.10 -12.48 36.30
N ARG A 8 -23.74 -12.46 36.28
CA ARG A 8 -22.85 -13.05 35.24
C ARG A 8 -21.34 -12.78 35.50
N PHE A 9 -20.60 -13.78 36.02
CA PHE A 9 -19.18 -14.05 35.71
C PHE A 9 -19.11 -15.02 34.50
N PRO A 10 -17.94 -15.42 33.90
CA PRO A 10 -16.51 -15.24 34.25
C PRO A 10 -15.61 -14.81 33.03
N ALA A 11 -14.30 -14.52 33.14
CA ALA A 11 -13.22 -15.50 32.96
C ALA A 11 -11.86 -14.95 33.42
N ARG A 12 -11.38 -15.50 34.55
CA ARG A 12 -10.01 -15.41 35.07
C ARG A 12 -9.08 -16.19 34.15
N ASN A 13 -8.01 -15.55 33.67
CA ASN A 13 -6.96 -16.15 32.84
C ASN A 13 -6.35 -17.37 33.57
N ARG A 14 -6.76 -18.58 33.19
CA ARG A 14 -6.27 -19.82 33.78
C ARG A 14 -4.96 -20.18 33.10
N ARG A 15 -3.82 -19.77 33.67
CA ARG A 15 -2.55 -20.45 33.38
C ARG A 15 -2.70 -21.89 33.86
N VAL A 16 -2.89 -22.81 32.93
CA VAL A 16 -2.78 -24.25 33.21
C VAL A 16 -1.31 -24.49 33.53
N SER A 17 -1.00 -24.74 34.80
CA SER A 17 0.28 -25.30 35.21
C SER A 17 0.31 -26.76 34.75
N THR A 18 0.79 -27.01 33.54
CA THR A 18 1.26 -28.35 33.18
C THR A 18 2.49 -28.66 34.05
N PRO A 19 2.69 -29.91 34.49
CA PRO A 19 3.85 -30.26 35.31
C PRO A 19 5.13 -30.06 34.49
N SER A 20 5.83 -28.96 34.76
CA SER A 20 7.05 -28.52 34.08
C SER A 20 8.30 -29.36 34.43
N SER A 21 8.16 -30.58 34.93
CA SER A 21 9.26 -31.34 35.55
C SER A 21 9.87 -32.44 34.67
N LEU A 22 9.56 -32.51 33.37
CA LEU A 22 10.06 -33.61 32.51
C LEU A 22 10.48 -33.26 31.08
N LEU A 23 10.58 -31.99 30.68
CA LEU A 23 11.32 -31.67 29.46
C LEU A 23 12.80 -31.45 29.80
N PRO A 24 13.75 -32.10 29.09
CA PRO A 24 15.16 -31.80 29.23
C PRO A 24 15.33 -30.28 29.08
N THR A 25 15.96 -29.64 30.06
CA THR A 25 16.30 -28.21 30.03
C THR A 25 16.88 -27.72 28.70
N PRO A 26 17.68 -28.48 27.91
CA PRO A 26 18.08 -28.03 26.57
C PRO A 26 16.92 -27.93 25.57
N CYS A 27 15.90 -28.79 25.64
CA CYS A 27 14.75 -28.76 24.74
C CYS A 27 13.82 -27.57 25.00
N LEU A 28 13.66 -27.17 26.27
CA LEU A 28 12.87 -25.99 26.62
C LEU A 28 13.57 -24.69 26.20
N SER A 29 14.91 -24.63 26.35
CA SER A 29 15.71 -23.49 25.85
C SER A 29 15.67 -23.39 24.32
N ILE A 30 15.73 -24.52 23.61
CA ILE A 30 15.61 -24.57 22.15
C ILE A 30 14.20 -24.17 21.68
N ALA A 31 13.14 -24.62 22.36
CA ALA A 31 11.77 -24.23 22.04
C ALA A 31 11.55 -22.72 22.25
N ILE A 32 12.01 -22.16 23.38
CA ILE A 32 11.94 -20.72 23.67
C ILE A 32 12.74 -19.89 22.67
N PHE A 33 13.82 -20.43 22.07
CA PHE A 33 14.61 -19.73 21.06
C PHE A 33 14.03 -19.87 19.65
N LEU A 34 13.36 -21.00 19.35
CA LEU A 34 12.67 -21.23 18.07
C LEU A 34 11.31 -20.55 17.98
N GLU A 35 10.60 -20.37 19.08
CA GLU A 35 9.29 -19.70 19.11
C GLU A 35 9.31 -18.24 18.62
N PRO A 36 10.27 -17.37 18.99
CA PRO A 36 10.35 -16.01 18.47
C PRO A 36 10.78 -15.95 17.00
N GLU A 37 11.72 -16.79 16.57
CA GLU A 37 12.12 -16.90 15.15
C GLU A 37 10.94 -17.37 14.28
N ALA A 38 10.20 -18.38 14.73
CA ALA A 38 9.03 -18.89 14.02
C ALA A 38 7.84 -17.93 14.02
N SER A 39 7.71 -17.04 15.02
CA SER A 39 6.66 -16.02 15.03
C SER A 39 7.01 -14.83 14.13
N GLN A 40 8.29 -14.44 14.06
CA GLN A 40 8.77 -13.39 13.15
C GLN A 40 8.61 -13.80 11.68
N ILE A 41 9.02 -15.01 11.31
CA ILE A 41 8.82 -15.55 9.95
C ILE A 41 7.35 -15.56 9.54
N LYS A 42 6.44 -15.87 10.49
CA LYS A 42 4.99 -15.81 10.23
C LYS A 42 4.51 -14.37 9.99
N GLY A 43 5.02 -13.39 10.73
CA GLY A 43 4.66 -11.98 10.58
C GLY A 43 5.04 -11.44 9.20
N GLU A 44 6.27 -11.66 8.77
CA GLU A 44 6.75 -11.25 7.44
C GLU A 44 5.99 -11.95 6.31
N PHE A 45 5.71 -13.25 6.46
CA PHE A 45 4.92 -14.00 5.49
C PHE A 45 3.48 -13.48 5.38
N VAL A 46 2.83 -13.21 6.51
CA VAL A 46 1.48 -12.61 6.54
C VAL A 46 1.50 -11.23 5.87
N ALA A 47 2.54 -10.44 6.12
CA ALA A 47 2.70 -9.14 5.47
C ALA A 47 2.85 -9.26 3.95
N LEU A 48 3.66 -10.22 3.48
CA LEU A 48 3.85 -10.48 2.06
C LEU A 48 2.53 -10.90 1.39
N ILE A 49 1.82 -11.86 1.96
CA ILE A 49 0.55 -12.37 1.41
C ILE A 49 -0.53 -11.29 1.44
N GLY A 50 -0.62 -10.50 2.51
CA GLY A 50 -1.60 -9.42 2.60
C GLY A 50 -1.31 -8.28 1.62
N ALA A 51 -0.04 -7.94 1.40
CA ALA A 51 0.36 -6.98 0.38
C ALA A 51 0.05 -7.49 -1.04
N LEU A 52 0.37 -8.75 -1.35
CA LEU A 52 0.02 -9.38 -2.62
C LEU A 52 -1.50 -9.43 -2.84
N LEU A 53 -2.28 -9.73 -1.81
CA LEU A 53 -3.74 -9.74 -1.89
C LEU A 53 -4.27 -8.33 -2.18
N ALA A 54 -3.75 -7.29 -1.51
CA ALA A 54 -4.12 -5.90 -1.76
C ALA A 54 -3.79 -5.48 -3.19
N ILE A 55 -2.59 -5.79 -3.69
CA ILE A 55 -2.17 -5.51 -5.08
C ILE A 55 -3.07 -6.25 -6.08
N CYS A 56 -3.33 -7.54 -5.85
CA CYS A 56 -4.19 -8.34 -6.71
C CYS A 56 -5.63 -7.78 -6.76
N CYS A 57 -6.20 -7.42 -5.61
CA CYS A 57 -7.51 -6.77 -5.53
C CYS A 57 -7.51 -5.42 -6.26
N MET A 58 -6.44 -4.62 -6.13
CA MET A 58 -6.33 -3.33 -6.82
C MET A 58 -6.24 -3.49 -8.34
N ILE A 59 -5.47 -4.46 -8.85
CA ILE A 59 -5.38 -4.76 -10.29
C ILE A 59 -6.73 -5.25 -10.81
N PHE A 60 -7.39 -6.17 -10.10
CA PHE A 60 -8.69 -6.71 -10.50
C PHE A 60 -9.78 -5.62 -10.54
N LEU A 61 -9.85 -4.77 -9.50
CA LEU A 61 -10.82 -3.68 -9.45
C LEU A 61 -10.50 -2.57 -10.44
N GLY A 62 -9.23 -2.31 -10.74
CA GLY A 62 -8.83 -1.39 -11.81
C GLY A 62 -9.30 -1.89 -13.17
N PHE A 63 -9.07 -3.17 -13.47
CA PHE A 63 -9.60 -3.80 -14.69
C PHE A 63 -11.14 -3.77 -14.74
N ALA A 64 -11.82 -4.06 -13.63
CA ALA A 64 -13.28 -4.00 -13.56
C ALA A 64 -13.81 -2.57 -13.75
N ASP A 65 -13.13 -1.54 -13.22
CA ASP A 65 -13.46 -0.13 -13.44
C ASP A 65 -13.33 0.24 -14.93
N ASP A 66 -12.27 -0.22 -15.59
CA ASP A 66 -12.04 0.01 -17.02
C ASP A 66 -13.10 -0.66 -17.90
N VAL A 67 -13.48 -1.90 -17.58
CA VAL A 67 -14.49 -2.65 -18.35
C VAL A 67 -15.90 -2.11 -18.10
N LEU A 68 -16.25 -1.81 -16.86
CA LEU A 68 -17.60 -1.41 -16.47
C LEU A 68 -17.85 0.10 -16.59
N ASN A 69 -16.82 0.91 -16.85
CA ASN A 69 -16.86 2.38 -16.89
C ASN A 69 -17.64 2.97 -15.71
N LEU A 70 -17.22 2.64 -14.49
CA LEU A 70 -17.97 3.01 -13.29
C LEU A 70 -17.97 4.53 -13.06
N ARG A 71 -19.02 5.00 -12.39
CA ARG A 71 -19.16 6.42 -12.00
C ARG A 71 -18.04 6.82 -11.03
N TRP A 72 -17.62 8.10 -11.08
CA TRP A 72 -16.53 8.69 -10.28
C TRP A 72 -16.54 8.35 -8.78
N ARG A 73 -17.72 8.15 -8.18
CA ARG A 73 -17.86 7.73 -6.77
C ARG A 73 -17.18 6.38 -6.49
N HIS A 74 -17.30 5.43 -7.41
CA HIS A 74 -16.70 4.10 -7.26
C HIS A 74 -15.19 4.17 -7.46
N LYS A 75 -14.69 5.09 -8.29
CA LYS A 75 -13.25 5.30 -8.47
C LYS A 75 -12.52 5.75 -7.20
N LEU A 76 -13.25 6.36 -6.26
CA LEU A 76 -12.74 6.64 -4.90
C LEU A 76 -12.94 5.46 -3.93
N LEU A 77 -14.05 4.73 -4.05
CA LEU A 77 -14.38 3.62 -3.14
C LEU A 77 -13.58 2.34 -3.42
N LEU A 78 -13.30 2.01 -4.68
CA LEU A 78 -12.61 0.77 -5.05
C LEU A 78 -11.19 0.70 -4.48
N PRO A 79 -10.36 1.77 -4.55
CA PRO A 79 -9.05 1.75 -3.90
C PRO A 79 -9.15 1.69 -2.37
N THR A 80 -10.18 2.29 -1.74
CA THR A 80 -10.37 2.12 -0.29
C THR A 80 -10.65 0.67 0.08
N ALA A 81 -11.52 -0.02 -0.66
CA ALA A 81 -11.82 -1.42 -0.41
C ALA A 81 -10.60 -2.33 -0.67
N ALA A 82 -9.83 -2.06 -1.73
CA ALA A 82 -8.61 -2.81 -2.05
C ALA A 82 -7.49 -2.63 -1.00
N SER A 83 -7.49 -1.52 -0.26
CA SER A 83 -6.50 -1.23 0.79
C SER A 83 -6.77 -1.94 2.13
N LEU A 84 -7.97 -2.50 2.33
CA LEU A 84 -8.37 -3.14 3.59
C LEU A 84 -7.47 -4.32 4.02
N PRO A 85 -7.03 -5.23 3.13
CA PRO A 85 -6.11 -6.30 3.51
C PRO A 85 -4.78 -5.78 4.07
N LEU A 86 -4.25 -4.71 3.47
CA LEU A 86 -3.02 -4.05 3.93
C LEU A 86 -3.24 -3.42 5.32
N LEU A 87 -4.37 -2.73 5.52
CA LEU A 87 -4.75 -2.17 6.81
C LEU A 87 -4.87 -3.23 7.92
N MET A 88 -5.45 -4.40 7.60
CA MET A 88 -5.61 -5.52 8.53
C MET A 88 -4.25 -6.12 8.92
N VAL A 89 -3.35 -6.28 7.95
CA VAL A 89 -1.97 -6.71 8.21
C VAL A 89 -1.23 -5.71 9.08
N TYR A 90 -1.38 -4.41 8.81
CA TYR A 90 -0.73 -3.39 9.63
C TYR A 90 -1.23 -3.40 11.08
N PHE A 91 -2.55 -3.54 11.26
CA PHE A 91 -3.19 -3.63 12.57
C PHE A 91 -2.72 -4.85 13.37
N THR A 92 -2.48 -5.98 12.71
CA THR A 92 -2.13 -7.25 13.35
C THR A 92 -0.63 -7.42 13.62
N ASN A 93 0.25 -6.85 12.78
CA ASN A 93 1.70 -7.07 12.88
C ASN A 93 2.47 -5.90 13.52
N PHE A 94 2.18 -4.66 13.14
CA PHE A 94 2.98 -3.50 13.58
C PHE A 94 2.26 -2.67 14.64
N GLY A 95 1.00 -2.29 14.38
CA GLY A 95 0.14 -1.58 15.32
C GLY A 95 0.62 -0.20 15.78
N ASN A 96 1.76 0.30 15.31
CA ASN A 96 2.29 1.60 15.73
C ASN A 96 1.55 2.75 15.02
N THR A 97 0.85 3.60 15.77
CA THR A 97 0.10 4.74 15.24
C THR A 97 0.75 6.09 15.54
N THR A 98 1.96 6.06 16.09
CA THR A 98 2.73 7.27 16.42
C THR A 98 3.52 7.76 15.21
N ILE A 99 3.36 9.04 14.85
CA ILE A 99 4.13 9.68 13.77
C ILE A 99 5.11 10.70 14.33
N VAL A 100 6.22 10.89 13.63
CA VAL A 100 7.17 11.97 13.89
C VAL A 100 6.70 13.22 13.15
N VAL A 101 6.46 14.30 13.89
CA VAL A 101 5.95 15.54 13.31
C VAL A 101 7.06 16.24 12.50
N PRO A 102 6.76 16.69 11.25
CA PRO A 102 7.71 17.43 10.45
C PRO A 102 8.12 18.75 11.12
N LYS A 103 9.39 19.16 10.92
CA LYS A 103 10.03 20.30 11.59
C LYS A 103 9.17 21.58 11.72
N PRO A 104 8.44 22.06 10.69
CA PRO A 104 7.64 23.28 10.82
C PRO A 104 6.48 23.18 11.84
N PHE A 105 5.96 21.98 12.09
CA PHE A 105 4.80 21.78 12.97
C PHE A 105 5.17 21.28 14.38
N ARG A 106 6.45 20.92 14.61
CA ARG A 106 6.98 20.54 15.93
C ARG A 106 6.69 21.54 17.06
N PRO A 107 6.75 22.88 16.87
CA PRO A 107 6.47 23.81 17.98
C PRO A 107 5.01 23.80 18.43
N ILE A 108 4.06 23.34 17.61
CA ILE A 108 2.62 23.34 17.94
C ILE A 108 2.16 21.98 18.45
N LEU A 109 2.66 20.89 17.83
CA LEU A 109 2.13 19.54 18.03
C LEU A 109 3.07 18.61 18.82
N GLY A 110 4.30 19.05 19.12
CA GLY A 110 5.33 18.22 19.75
C GLY A 110 6.13 17.38 18.75
N LEU A 111 7.02 16.52 19.27
CA LEU A 111 7.90 15.67 18.46
C LEU A 111 7.20 14.40 17.95
N HIS A 112 6.42 13.76 18.82
CA HIS A 112 5.67 12.53 18.54
C HIS A 112 4.19 12.79 18.77
N LEU A 113 3.37 12.39 17.80
CA LEU A 113 1.92 12.51 17.87
C LEU A 113 1.29 11.15 17.64
N ASP A 114 0.43 10.70 18.55
CA ASP A 114 -0.36 9.49 18.39
C ASP A 114 -1.69 9.82 17.70
N LEU A 115 -1.91 9.24 16.52
CA LEU A 115 -3.10 9.47 15.71
C LEU A 115 -4.21 8.45 16.00
N GLY A 116 -3.85 7.29 16.58
CA GLY A 116 -4.77 6.16 16.72
C GLY A 116 -5.48 5.82 15.40
N ILE A 117 -6.82 5.87 15.40
CA ILE A 117 -7.66 5.56 14.23
C ILE A 117 -7.39 6.44 13.01
N LEU A 118 -6.97 7.69 13.21
CA LEU A 118 -6.69 8.62 12.11
C LEU A 118 -5.50 8.15 11.26
N TYR A 119 -4.58 7.37 11.83
CA TYR A 119 -3.47 6.78 11.09
C TYR A 119 -3.95 5.74 10.07
N TYR A 120 -4.92 4.91 10.44
CA TYR A 120 -5.52 3.92 9.53
C TYR A 120 -6.32 4.60 8.40
N VAL A 121 -7.05 5.67 8.73
CA VAL A 121 -7.74 6.49 7.71
C VAL A 121 -6.71 7.10 6.75
N TYR A 122 -5.61 7.65 7.27
CA TYR A 122 -4.52 8.20 6.46
C TYR A 122 -3.93 7.15 5.51
N MET A 123 -3.60 5.94 5.98
CA MET A 123 -3.06 4.88 5.13
C MET A 123 -4.03 4.50 3.99
N GLY A 124 -5.33 4.40 4.27
CA GLY A 124 -6.34 4.14 3.24
C GLY A 124 -6.45 5.28 2.22
N LEU A 125 -6.46 6.52 2.69
CA LEU A 125 -6.49 7.70 1.81
C LEU A 125 -5.22 7.84 0.96
N LEU A 126 -4.05 7.43 1.48
CA LEU A 126 -2.80 7.43 0.74
C LEU A 126 -2.90 6.47 -0.47
N ALA A 127 -3.45 5.26 -0.27
CA ALA A 127 -3.66 4.32 -1.37
C ALA A 127 -4.63 4.87 -2.44
N VAL A 128 -5.70 5.53 -2.02
CA VAL A 128 -6.66 6.22 -2.93
C VAL A 128 -5.98 7.36 -3.68
N PHE A 129 -5.17 8.15 -2.99
CA PHE A 129 -4.45 9.27 -3.59
C PHE A 129 -3.46 8.78 -4.65
N CYS A 130 -2.65 7.76 -4.35
CA CYS A 130 -1.65 7.23 -5.28
C CYS A 130 -2.28 6.72 -6.59
N THR A 131 -3.37 5.95 -6.53
CA THR A 131 -4.00 5.41 -7.75
C THR A 131 -4.70 6.50 -8.57
N ASN A 132 -5.34 7.47 -7.90
CA ASN A 132 -6.01 8.56 -8.61
C ASN A 132 -5.03 9.62 -9.15
N ALA A 133 -3.92 9.87 -8.47
CA ALA A 133 -2.92 10.85 -8.90
C ALA A 133 -2.30 10.46 -10.25
N ILE A 134 -1.92 9.19 -10.42
CA ILE A 134 -1.38 8.68 -11.69
C ILE A 134 -2.44 8.76 -12.79
N ASN A 135 -3.68 8.37 -12.47
CA ASN A 135 -4.79 8.37 -13.43
C ASN A 135 -5.18 9.78 -13.93
N ILE A 136 -4.99 10.83 -13.11
CA ILE A 136 -5.26 12.22 -13.53
C ILE A 136 -4.10 12.79 -14.35
N LEU A 137 -2.86 12.35 -14.09
CA LEU A 137 -1.67 12.74 -14.85
C LEU A 137 -1.47 11.91 -16.13
N ALA A 138 -2.52 11.24 -16.59
CA ALA A 138 -2.58 10.47 -17.83
C ALA A 138 -2.87 11.36 -19.06
N GLY A 139 -2.79 10.77 -20.25
CA GLY A 139 -3.26 11.42 -21.50
C GLY A 139 -2.23 11.57 -22.61
N ILE A 140 -0.98 11.16 -22.38
CA ILE A 140 0.06 11.03 -23.40
C ILE A 140 0.62 9.59 -23.34
N ASN A 141 0.84 8.97 -24.50
CA ASN A 141 1.36 7.60 -24.59
C ASN A 141 2.67 7.47 -23.80
N GLY A 142 2.73 6.45 -22.95
CA GLY A 142 3.89 6.17 -22.11
C GLY A 142 4.09 7.08 -20.89
N LEU A 143 3.28 8.13 -20.68
CA LEU A 143 3.44 9.02 -19.51
C LEU A 143 3.10 8.33 -18.19
N GLU A 144 2.03 7.53 -18.15
CA GLU A 144 1.60 6.75 -16.97
C GLU A 144 2.64 5.71 -16.56
N ALA A 145 3.14 4.94 -17.52
CA ALA A 145 4.19 3.95 -17.28
C ALA A 145 5.53 4.63 -16.97
N GLY A 146 5.85 5.74 -17.63
CA GLY A 146 7.08 6.50 -17.42
C GLY A 146 7.18 7.11 -16.02
N GLN A 147 6.14 7.80 -15.54
CA GLN A 147 6.13 8.37 -14.18
C GLN A 147 6.26 7.27 -13.12
N SER A 148 5.55 6.15 -13.30
CA SER A 148 5.58 5.01 -12.38
C SER A 148 6.97 4.34 -12.33
N LEU A 149 7.66 4.31 -13.48
CA LEU A 149 9.02 3.78 -13.59
C LEU A 149 10.05 4.67 -12.89
N VAL A 150 9.92 6.00 -12.99
CA VAL A 150 10.77 6.95 -12.26
C VAL A 150 10.56 6.85 -10.75
N ILE A 151 9.30 6.73 -10.30
CA ILE A 151 8.97 6.58 -8.88
C ILE A 151 9.56 5.28 -8.32
N SER A 152 9.34 4.16 -9.00
CA SER A 152 9.86 2.86 -8.56
C SER A 152 11.39 2.79 -8.57
N ALA A 153 12.06 3.36 -9.57
CA ALA A 153 13.52 3.48 -9.56
C ALA A 153 14.03 4.28 -8.35
N SER A 154 13.35 5.39 -8.02
CA SER A 154 13.71 6.23 -6.88
C SER A 154 13.58 5.47 -5.55
N ILE A 155 12.52 4.68 -5.39
CA ILE A 155 12.31 3.83 -4.20
C ILE A 155 13.36 2.73 -4.12
N ILE A 156 13.71 2.07 -5.24
CA ILE A 156 14.76 1.05 -5.28
C ILE A 156 16.10 1.64 -4.83
N VAL A 157 16.49 2.78 -5.39
CA VAL A 157 17.75 3.45 -5.00
C VAL A 157 17.74 3.82 -3.52
N PHE A 158 16.63 4.38 -3.01
CA PHE A 158 16.48 4.70 -1.60
C PHE A 158 16.62 3.46 -0.70
N ASN A 159 15.94 2.37 -1.03
CA ASN A 159 16.03 1.12 -0.27
C ASN A 159 17.43 0.49 -0.31
N LEU A 160 18.16 0.64 -1.42
CA LEU A 160 19.54 0.15 -1.51
C LEU A 160 20.51 0.96 -0.65
N VAL A 161 20.30 2.28 -0.54
CA VAL A 161 21.12 3.15 0.32
C VAL A 161 20.85 2.84 1.80
N GLU A 162 19.59 2.66 2.19
CA GLU A 162 19.21 2.38 3.59
C GLU A 162 19.37 0.90 3.98
N LEU A 163 19.86 0.05 3.09
CA LEU A 163 20.09 -1.38 3.38
C LEU A 163 21.19 -1.60 4.43
N GLU A 164 22.07 -0.61 4.60
CA GLU A 164 23.12 -0.57 5.62
C GLU A 164 22.64 0.05 6.95
N GLY A 165 21.41 0.57 7.00
CA GLY A 165 20.82 1.25 8.15
C GLY A 165 20.08 0.32 9.14
N ASP A 166 19.45 0.94 10.14
CA ASP A 166 18.77 0.24 11.24
C ASP A 166 17.47 -0.50 10.82
N CYS A 167 16.82 -0.08 9.73
CA CYS A 167 15.53 -0.59 9.26
C CYS A 167 15.65 -1.56 8.06
N ARG A 168 16.69 -2.38 8.05
CA ARG A 168 17.02 -3.25 6.91
C ARG A 168 15.88 -4.15 6.46
N ASP A 169 15.14 -4.76 7.39
CA ASP A 169 14.08 -5.73 7.07
C ASP A 169 12.93 -5.08 6.27
N ASP A 170 12.56 -3.84 6.62
CA ASP A 170 11.54 -3.06 5.91
C ASP A 170 11.97 -2.70 4.48
N HIS A 171 13.25 -2.32 4.30
CA HIS A 171 13.79 -2.00 2.97
C HIS A 171 13.92 -3.25 2.08
N VAL A 172 14.32 -4.39 2.64
CA VAL A 172 14.34 -5.68 1.93
C VAL A 172 12.92 -6.09 1.55
N PHE A 173 11.95 -5.97 2.45
CA PHE A 173 10.54 -6.25 2.18
C PHE A 173 10.00 -5.39 1.03
N SER A 174 10.33 -4.10 1.02
CA SER A 174 9.95 -3.18 -0.05
C SER A 174 10.57 -3.55 -1.40
N LEU A 175 11.85 -3.96 -1.42
CA LEU A 175 12.54 -4.39 -2.65
C LEU A 175 11.88 -5.60 -3.32
N TYR A 176 11.31 -6.54 -2.55
CA TYR A 176 10.59 -7.69 -3.13
C TYR A 176 9.43 -7.29 -4.04
N PHE A 177 8.77 -6.16 -3.78
CA PHE A 177 7.68 -5.65 -4.62
C PHE A 177 8.17 -4.68 -5.70
N MET A 178 9.14 -3.82 -5.38
CA MET A 178 9.58 -2.76 -6.29
C MET A 178 10.37 -3.29 -7.49
N ILE A 179 11.20 -4.32 -7.31
CA ILE A 179 12.00 -4.88 -8.42
C ILE A 179 11.10 -5.50 -9.50
N PRO A 180 10.15 -6.41 -9.19
CA PRO A 180 9.21 -6.93 -10.18
C PRO A 180 8.34 -5.82 -10.81
N PHE A 181 7.88 -4.85 -10.01
CA PHE A 181 7.09 -3.73 -10.52
C PHE A 181 7.87 -2.89 -11.53
N PHE A 182 9.16 -2.62 -11.27
CA PHE A 182 10.01 -1.88 -12.20
C PHE A 182 10.18 -2.60 -13.54
N PHE A 183 10.55 -3.89 -13.52
CA PHE A 183 10.78 -4.64 -14.75
C PHE A 183 9.50 -4.89 -15.57
N THR A 184 8.38 -5.16 -14.91
CA THR A 184 7.09 -5.32 -15.59
C THR A 184 6.61 -3.99 -16.19
N THR A 185 6.79 -2.88 -15.48
CA THR A 185 6.48 -1.53 -15.99
C THR A 185 7.43 -1.13 -17.14
N LEU A 186 8.70 -1.53 -17.09
CA LEU A 186 9.65 -1.31 -18.18
C LEU A 186 9.25 -2.07 -19.45
N GLY A 187 8.79 -3.32 -19.30
CA GLY A 187 8.24 -4.10 -20.41
C GLY A 187 6.99 -3.46 -21.01
N LEU A 188 6.09 -2.96 -20.16
CA LEU A 188 4.91 -2.19 -20.61
C LEU A 188 5.33 -0.91 -21.34
N LEU A 189 6.29 -0.16 -20.78
CA LEU A 189 6.81 1.06 -21.36
C LEU A 189 7.46 0.79 -22.71
N TYR A 190 8.23 -0.29 -22.88
CA TYR A 190 8.84 -0.65 -24.15
C TYR A 190 7.80 -0.77 -25.29
N HIS A 191 6.64 -1.38 -25.01
CA HIS A 191 5.56 -1.50 -25.99
C HIS A 191 4.67 -0.25 -26.11
N ASN A 192 4.56 0.54 -25.03
CA ASN A 192 3.74 1.75 -24.96
C ASN A 192 4.52 3.03 -25.34
N TRP A 193 5.84 2.93 -25.46
CA TRP A 193 6.71 4.03 -25.83
C TRP A 193 6.49 4.33 -27.30
N CYS A 194 6.11 5.57 -27.60
CA CYS A 194 6.03 6.05 -28.97
C CYS A 194 7.37 5.82 -29.67
N SER A 195 7.39 4.91 -30.64
CA SER A 195 8.48 4.83 -31.62
C SER A 195 8.50 6.15 -32.39
N THR A 196 9.39 7.06 -31.99
CA THR A 196 9.72 8.30 -32.70
C THR A 196 10.53 7.98 -33.96
N SER A 197 9.88 7.34 -34.93
CA SER A 197 10.14 7.57 -36.35
C SER A 197 8.93 8.28 -36.94
N SER A 198 8.62 9.47 -36.41
CA SER A 198 7.86 10.50 -37.11
C SER A 198 7.88 11.75 -36.25
N THR A 199 8.51 12.79 -36.78
CA THR A 199 8.49 14.20 -36.39
C THR A 199 7.08 14.82 -36.21
N HIS A 200 6.01 14.01 -36.26
CA HIS A 200 4.62 14.43 -36.14
C HIS A 200 4.08 14.47 -34.71
N CYS A 201 4.66 13.80 -33.72
CA CYS A 201 4.07 13.77 -32.37
C CYS A 201 4.34 15.06 -31.57
N LEU A 202 5.54 15.64 -31.68
CA LEU A 202 5.81 16.97 -31.11
C LEU A 202 4.97 18.06 -31.79
N SER A 203 4.73 17.95 -33.11
CA SER A 203 3.89 18.90 -33.84
C SER A 203 2.40 18.76 -33.49
N SER A 204 1.91 17.56 -33.16
CA SER A 204 0.54 17.37 -32.66
C SER A 204 0.35 17.90 -31.24
N CYS A 205 1.38 17.83 -30.39
CA CYS A 205 1.34 18.39 -29.03
C CYS A 205 1.59 19.90 -28.97
N ILE A 206 2.30 20.48 -29.94
CA ILE A 206 2.69 21.92 -29.93
C ILE A 206 1.85 22.77 -30.91
N SER A 207 1.22 22.19 -31.94
CA SER A 207 0.60 22.97 -33.04
C SER A 207 -0.92 22.79 -33.22
N SER A 208 -1.67 22.18 -32.30
CA SER A 208 -3.12 22.01 -32.47
C SER A 208 -3.95 22.84 -31.48
N PRO A 209 -4.53 23.99 -31.91
CA PRO A 209 -5.81 24.46 -31.37
C PRO A 209 -6.96 23.46 -31.67
N ALA A 210 -6.69 22.41 -32.46
CA ALA A 210 -7.62 21.37 -32.89
C ALA A 210 -7.81 20.21 -31.89
N LEU A 211 -7.18 20.23 -30.71
CA LEU A 211 -7.43 19.24 -29.66
C LEU A 211 -8.86 19.34 -29.07
N ALA A 212 -9.62 20.40 -29.39
CA ALA A 212 -11.00 20.56 -28.99
C ALA A 212 -12.01 19.82 -29.90
N THR A 213 -11.62 19.37 -31.11
CA THR A 213 -12.58 18.87 -32.12
C THR A 213 -12.36 17.43 -32.58
N ALA A 214 -11.16 16.87 -32.42
CA ALA A 214 -10.84 15.54 -32.96
C ALA A 214 -11.11 14.36 -31.99
N TYR A 215 -11.43 14.62 -30.72
CA TYR A 215 -11.68 13.55 -29.74
C TYR A 215 -12.75 13.96 -28.72
N PRO A 216 -14.05 13.97 -29.11
CA PRO A 216 -15.13 14.26 -28.16
C PRO A 216 -15.20 13.21 -27.03
N ASP A 217 -14.72 11.98 -27.27
CA ASP A 217 -14.91 10.85 -26.35
C ASP A 217 -13.81 10.61 -25.29
N SER A 218 -12.69 11.34 -25.34
CA SER A 218 -11.63 11.31 -24.30
C SER A 218 -11.77 12.52 -23.39
N ILE A 219 -12.22 13.65 -23.96
CA ILE A 219 -12.70 14.79 -23.19
C ILE A 219 -13.96 14.41 -22.41
N SER A 220 -14.85 13.54 -22.93
CA SER A 220 -15.99 13.04 -22.15
C SER A 220 -15.59 12.08 -21.01
N ARG A 221 -14.49 11.32 -21.14
CA ARG A 221 -13.92 10.54 -20.02
C ARG A 221 -13.29 11.40 -18.94
N GLN A 222 -12.67 12.53 -19.30
CA GLN A 222 -12.22 13.54 -18.34
C GLN A 222 -13.38 14.37 -17.76
N ALA A 223 -14.48 14.55 -18.51
CA ALA A 223 -15.67 15.25 -18.04
C ALA A 223 -16.47 14.45 -17.01
N ASN A 224 -16.30 13.13 -16.92
CA ASN A 224 -16.91 12.31 -15.86
C ASN A 224 -16.17 12.46 -14.50
N TRP A 225 -15.11 13.26 -14.46
CA TRP A 225 -14.46 13.76 -13.25
C TRP A 225 -14.82 15.23 -12.92
N ARG A 226 -15.74 15.84 -13.68
CA ARG A 226 -16.40 17.11 -13.32
C ARG A 226 -17.87 16.88 -12.97
#